data_AF-A0A9E2P9U4-F1
#
_entry.id   AF-A0A9E2P9U4-F1
#
_cell.length_a   1.000
_cell.length_b   1.000
_cell.length_c   1.000
_cell.angle_alpha   90.00
_cell.angle_beta   90.00
_cell.angle_gamma   90.00
#
_symmetry.space_group_name_H-M   'P 1'
#
loop_
_entity.id
_entity.type
_entity.pdbx_description
1 polymer ?
#
loop_
_entity_poly.entity_id
_entity_poly.type
_entity_poly.pdbx_seq_one_letter_code
_entity_poly.pdbx_strand_id
1 'polypeptide(L)'
;MTKHLEDQIYRIVEGKLSVEETKQIIHFISNISDGSLYEDEQFFHEIASGMSGAIKELALLIIDFRRDLRSKIDPGLTDMTTKHIPEASDQLEGIIDTTEKAANKIMDNLELLQEQTAKMESVIASLKSGKLKVPADEVNYTEVEIDQRTIETLDPLIKYAESSIKNYDTLTTDIFVHMSFQDLTGQRIKKIMTLVKQMEEKLKSMLVCFGIKLSAKEKNPDISGEELQKFVDEKVSELAGPQKEGQGMDQTDIDDILANI
;
A
#
# COMPACT_ATOMS: atom_id res chain seq x y z
N MET A 1 8.62 -17.38 -29.18
CA MET A 1 7.34 -16.87 -28.63
C MET A 1 6.33 -16.58 -29.75
N THR A 2 6.77 -16.06 -30.89
CA THR A 2 6.02 -15.74 -32.12
C THR A 2 5.14 -16.88 -32.68
N LYS A 3 5.66 -18.11 -32.85
CA LYS A 3 4.88 -19.26 -33.38
C LYS A 3 3.60 -19.60 -32.58
N HIS A 4 3.61 -19.39 -31.26
CA HIS A 4 2.46 -19.72 -30.42
C HIS A 4 1.31 -18.73 -30.58
N LEU A 5 1.63 -17.45 -30.79
CA LEU A 5 0.67 -16.39 -31.02
C LEU A 5 0.05 -16.52 -32.42
N GLU A 6 0.86 -16.83 -33.43
CA GLU A 6 0.40 -17.12 -34.79
C GLU A 6 -0.61 -18.27 -34.82
N ASP A 7 -0.31 -19.41 -34.18
CA ASP A 7 -1.21 -20.55 -34.09
C ASP A 7 -2.50 -20.26 -33.30
N GLN A 8 -2.47 -19.32 -32.35
CA GLN A 8 -3.67 -18.88 -31.62
C GLN A 8 -4.54 -17.97 -32.49
N ILE A 9 -3.95 -17.00 -33.17
CA ILE A 9 -4.67 -16.08 -34.06
C ILE A 9 -5.29 -16.84 -35.23
N TYR A 10 -4.54 -17.77 -35.84
CA TYR A 10 -5.06 -18.63 -36.91
C TYR A 10 -6.28 -19.42 -36.45
N ARG A 11 -6.28 -20.00 -35.25
CA ARG A 11 -7.43 -20.75 -34.69
C ARG A 11 -8.64 -19.87 -34.37
N ILE A 12 -8.42 -18.63 -33.94
CA ILE A 12 -9.51 -17.68 -33.61
C ILE A 12 -10.20 -17.15 -34.88
N VAL A 13 -9.40 -17.00 -35.94
CA VAL A 13 -9.80 -16.34 -37.19
C VAL A 13 -10.24 -17.34 -38.28
N GLU A 14 -9.98 -18.63 -38.06
CA GLU A 14 -10.24 -19.71 -39.02
C GLU A 14 -11.67 -19.67 -39.59
N GLY A 15 -11.77 -19.51 -40.91
CA GLY A 15 -13.05 -19.47 -41.66
C GLY A 15 -13.79 -18.13 -41.66
N LYS A 16 -13.29 -17.09 -40.98
CA LYS A 16 -13.93 -15.75 -40.93
C LYS A 16 -13.19 -14.65 -41.69
N LEU A 17 -11.89 -14.81 -41.91
CA LEU A 17 -11.05 -13.89 -42.68
C LEU A 17 -10.27 -14.68 -43.74
N SER A 18 -9.91 -14.02 -44.84
CA SER A 18 -9.06 -14.61 -45.87
C SER A 18 -7.63 -14.86 -45.34
N VAL A 19 -6.89 -15.72 -46.05
CA VAL A 19 -5.49 -16.03 -45.72
C VAL A 19 -4.61 -14.77 -45.73
N GLU A 20 -4.92 -13.83 -46.62
CA GLU A 20 -4.19 -12.56 -46.74
C GLU A 20 -4.50 -11.62 -45.57
N GLU A 21 -5.77 -11.50 -45.22
CA GLU A 21 -6.28 -10.76 -44.07
C GLU A 21 -5.72 -11.29 -42.73
N THR A 22 -5.60 -12.61 -42.59
CA THR A 22 -5.01 -13.24 -41.39
C THR A 22 -3.53 -12.90 -41.25
N LYS A 23 -2.78 -12.91 -42.36
CA LYS A 23 -1.37 -12.48 -42.37
C LYS A 23 -1.21 -11.02 -41.99
N GLN A 24 -2.10 -10.14 -42.48
CA GLN A 24 -2.07 -8.72 -42.17
C GLN A 24 -2.28 -8.45 -40.67
N ILE A 25 -3.23 -9.13 -40.03
CA ILE A 25 -3.45 -9.01 -38.57
C ILE A 25 -2.27 -9.56 -37.77
N ILE A 26 -1.74 -10.72 -38.16
CA ILE A 26 -0.59 -11.30 -37.47
C ILE A 26 0.62 -10.36 -37.54
N HIS A 27 0.87 -9.77 -38.71
CA HIS A 27 1.94 -8.81 -38.89
C HIS A 27 1.72 -7.55 -38.03
N PHE A 28 0.51 -6.99 -38.04
CA PHE A 28 0.16 -5.81 -37.24
C PHE A 28 0.27 -6.06 -35.73
N ILE A 29 -0.25 -7.19 -35.23
CA ILE A 29 -0.18 -7.56 -33.81
C ILE A 29 1.26 -7.86 -33.39
N SER A 30 2.06 -8.49 -34.26
CA SER A 30 3.48 -8.75 -33.96
C SER A 30 4.26 -7.43 -33.85
N ASN A 31 4.03 -6.48 -34.76
CA ASN A 31 4.64 -5.16 -34.70
C ASN A 31 4.20 -4.35 -33.47
N ILE A 32 2.97 -4.54 -32.99
CA ILE A 32 2.49 -3.97 -31.72
C ILE A 32 3.14 -4.66 -30.51
N SER A 33 3.25 -5.99 -30.53
CA SER A 33 3.74 -6.81 -29.42
C SER A 33 5.25 -6.71 -29.21
N ASP A 34 6.03 -6.38 -30.25
CA ASP A 34 7.48 -6.15 -30.16
C ASP A 34 7.84 -4.79 -29.49
N GLY A 35 6.87 -4.16 -28.84
CA GLY A 35 7.12 -3.05 -27.92
C GLY A 35 7.26 -1.69 -28.60
N SER A 36 6.90 -1.57 -29.88
CA SER A 36 6.88 -0.30 -30.59
C SER A 36 5.60 0.50 -30.27
N LEU A 37 5.49 0.99 -29.04
CA LEU A 37 4.56 2.09 -28.71
C LEU A 37 5.01 3.44 -29.33
N TYR A 38 6.12 3.43 -30.07
CA TYR A 38 6.92 4.60 -30.48
C TYR A 38 7.18 4.72 -31.98
N GLU A 39 6.64 3.83 -32.81
CA GLU A 39 6.57 4.13 -34.25
C GLU A 39 5.50 5.20 -34.49
N ASP A 40 5.81 6.13 -35.40
CA ASP A 40 4.98 7.29 -35.69
C ASP A 40 3.53 6.88 -35.98
N GLU A 41 2.56 7.73 -35.62
CA GLU A 41 1.15 7.51 -36.00
C GLU A 41 1.02 7.26 -37.51
N GLN A 42 1.93 7.86 -38.30
CA GLN A 42 2.07 7.63 -39.74
C GLN A 42 2.43 6.19 -40.10
N PHE A 43 3.34 5.53 -39.38
CA PHE A 43 3.72 4.13 -39.64
C PHE A 43 2.53 3.18 -39.47
N PHE A 44 1.77 3.33 -38.37
CA PHE A 44 0.60 2.49 -38.14
C PHE A 44 -0.56 2.85 -39.06
N HIS A 45 -0.73 4.12 -39.44
CA HIS A 45 -1.66 4.52 -40.49
C HIS A 45 -1.24 3.97 -41.86
N GLU A 46 0.05 3.84 -42.15
CA GLU A 46 0.58 3.27 -43.39
C GLU A 46 0.33 1.76 -43.44
N ILE A 47 0.58 1.03 -42.35
CA ILE A 47 0.20 -0.39 -42.24
C ILE A 47 -1.33 -0.56 -42.37
N ALA A 48 -2.11 0.25 -41.66
CA ALA A 48 -3.57 0.22 -41.74
C ALA A 48 -4.09 0.65 -43.13
N SER A 49 -3.33 1.45 -43.88
CA SER A 49 -3.70 1.88 -45.24
C SER A 49 -3.66 0.72 -46.25
N GLY A 50 -2.74 -0.23 -46.04
CA GLY A 50 -2.61 -1.47 -46.84
C GLY A 50 -3.63 -2.55 -46.48
N MET A 51 -4.39 -2.37 -45.40
CA MET A 51 -5.45 -3.27 -44.97
C MET A 51 -6.78 -2.96 -45.67
N SER A 52 -7.64 -3.97 -45.84
CA SER A 52 -8.96 -3.84 -46.47
C SER A 52 -10.09 -4.33 -45.57
N GLY A 53 -11.28 -3.74 -45.73
CA GLY A 53 -12.50 -4.20 -45.05
C GLY A 53 -12.45 -4.07 -43.52
N ALA A 54 -13.00 -5.06 -42.81
CA ALA A 54 -13.14 -5.06 -41.36
C ALA A 54 -11.81 -5.04 -40.59
N ILE A 55 -10.71 -5.46 -41.22
CA ILE A 55 -9.37 -5.45 -40.61
C ILE A 55 -8.82 -4.03 -40.49
N LYS A 56 -9.07 -3.19 -41.50
CA LYS A 56 -8.69 -1.79 -41.46
C LYS A 56 -9.40 -1.05 -40.33
N GLU A 57 -10.68 -1.32 -40.13
CA GLU A 57 -11.45 -0.75 -39.02
C GLU A 57 -10.90 -1.19 -37.66
N LEU A 58 -10.57 -2.47 -37.50
CA LEU A 58 -9.96 -3.00 -36.28
C LEU A 58 -8.58 -2.38 -36.02
N ALA A 59 -7.74 -2.22 -37.04
CA ALA A 59 -6.43 -1.61 -36.92
C ALA A 59 -6.53 -0.14 -36.49
N LEU A 60 -7.44 0.63 -37.10
CA LEU A 60 -7.70 2.02 -36.71
C LEU A 60 -8.22 2.14 -35.27
N LEU A 61 -9.12 1.24 -34.84
CA LEU A 61 -9.61 1.20 -33.46
C LEU A 61 -8.48 0.92 -32.45
N ILE A 62 -7.56 0.02 -32.80
CA ILE A 62 -6.38 -0.29 -31.97
C ILE A 62 -5.42 0.91 -31.91
N ILE A 63 -5.23 1.63 -33.02
CA ILE A 63 -4.43 2.87 -33.08
C ILE A 63 -5.06 3.95 -32.19
N ASP A 64 -6.37 4.17 -32.30
CA ASP A 64 -7.11 5.14 -31.47
C ASP A 64 -7.04 4.78 -29.98
N PHE A 65 -7.21 3.50 -29.63
CA PHE A 65 -7.07 3.03 -28.26
C PHE A 65 -5.65 3.25 -27.71
N ARG A 66 -4.63 3.01 -28.53
CA ARG A 66 -3.23 3.27 -28.17
C ARG A 66 -2.96 4.76 -27.96
N ARG A 67 -3.51 5.63 -28.82
CA ARG A 67 -3.42 7.09 -28.65
C ARG A 67 -4.06 7.53 -27.34
N ASP A 68 -5.23 6.99 -27.01
CA ASP A 68 -5.94 7.30 -25.77
C ASP A 68 -5.22 6.76 -24.51
N LEU A 69 -4.53 5.62 -24.63
CA LEU A 69 -3.62 5.16 -23.58
C LEU A 69 -2.41 6.08 -23.43
N ARG A 70 -1.75 6.46 -24.53
CA ARG A 70 -0.57 7.35 -24.50
C ARG A 70 -0.91 8.71 -23.88
N SER A 71 -2.02 9.32 -24.26
CA SER A 71 -2.45 10.62 -23.74
C SER A 71 -2.79 10.60 -22.24
N LYS A 72 -3.21 9.44 -21.71
CA LYS A 72 -3.48 9.23 -20.28
C LYS A 72 -2.26 8.80 -19.47
N ILE A 73 -1.20 8.34 -20.12
CA ILE A 73 0.01 7.82 -19.49
C ILE A 73 1.07 8.92 -19.24
N ASP A 74 1.10 10.03 -20.00
CA ASP A 74 2.29 10.92 -19.98
C ASP A 74 2.47 11.82 -18.73
N PRO A 75 1.48 12.58 -18.21
CA PRO A 75 1.71 13.42 -17.02
C PRO A 75 1.12 12.82 -15.73
N GLY A 76 -0.06 12.22 -15.83
CA GLY A 76 -0.83 11.77 -14.66
C GLY A 76 -0.26 10.49 -14.03
N LEU A 77 0.19 9.53 -14.84
CA LEU A 77 0.76 8.30 -14.32
C LEU A 77 2.14 8.53 -13.69
N THR A 78 2.91 9.46 -14.25
CA THR A 78 4.19 9.92 -13.71
C THR A 78 4.00 10.53 -12.34
N ASP A 79 3.19 11.57 -12.20
CA ASP A 79 2.92 12.24 -10.90
C ASP A 79 2.27 11.29 -9.88
N MET A 80 1.38 10.39 -10.34
CA MET A 80 0.82 9.35 -9.47
C MET A 80 1.90 8.39 -8.95
N THR A 81 2.84 7.96 -9.79
CA THR A 81 3.86 6.96 -9.44
C THR A 81 5.03 7.54 -8.65
N THR A 82 5.44 8.77 -8.97
CA THR A 82 6.60 9.42 -8.34
C THR A 82 6.24 10.22 -7.10
N LYS A 83 4.98 10.71 -6.99
CA LYS A 83 4.58 11.60 -5.90
C LYS A 83 3.43 11.06 -5.07
N HIS A 84 2.27 10.80 -5.68
CA HIS A 84 1.05 10.51 -4.89
C HIS A 84 1.05 9.12 -4.24
N ILE A 85 1.50 8.08 -4.93
CA ILE A 85 1.58 6.72 -4.37
C ILE A 85 2.60 6.66 -3.21
N PRO A 86 3.84 7.18 -3.36
CA PRO A 86 4.80 7.25 -2.26
C PRO A 86 4.26 8.05 -1.07
N GLU A 87 3.72 9.25 -1.30
CA GLU A 87 3.17 10.10 -0.23
C GLU A 87 2.03 9.40 0.53
N ALA A 88 1.10 8.76 -0.19
CA ALA A 88 0.02 8.00 0.43
C ALA A 88 0.53 6.79 1.22
N SER A 89 1.57 6.11 0.71
CA SER A 89 2.24 4.99 1.39
C SER A 89 2.84 5.45 2.73
N ASP A 90 3.61 6.54 2.71
CA ASP A 90 4.23 7.11 3.92
C ASP A 90 3.19 7.60 4.93
N GLN A 91 2.14 8.27 4.46
CA GLN A 91 1.04 8.71 5.32
C GLN A 91 0.32 7.53 5.98
N LEU A 92 0.05 6.46 5.23
CA LEU A 92 -0.57 5.25 5.78
C LEU A 92 0.35 4.55 6.80
N GLU A 93 1.66 4.52 6.55
CA GLU A 93 2.64 3.99 7.52
C GLU A 93 2.64 4.81 8.82
N GLY A 94 2.62 6.14 8.72
CA GLY A 94 2.51 7.03 9.86
C GLY A 94 1.20 6.84 10.65
N ILE A 95 0.07 6.61 9.97
CA ILE A 95 -1.22 6.29 10.62
C ILE A 95 -1.12 4.97 11.39
N ILE A 96 -0.47 3.94 10.84
CA ILE A 96 -0.31 2.64 11.53
C ILE A 96 0.52 2.82 12.80
N ASP A 97 1.67 3.49 12.71
CA ASP A 97 2.57 3.70 13.85
C ASP A 97 1.89 4.52 14.96
N THR A 98 1.22 5.62 14.61
CA THR A 98 0.48 6.44 15.58
C THR A 98 -0.68 5.68 16.21
N THR A 99 -1.37 4.82 15.45
CA THR A 99 -2.47 3.97 15.95
C THR A 99 -1.96 2.88 16.89
N GLU A 100 -0.82 2.26 16.58
CA GLU A 100 -0.15 1.27 17.44
C GLU A 100 0.32 1.90 18.75
N LYS A 101 0.93 3.08 18.69
CA LYS A 101 1.34 3.86 19.89
C LYS A 101 0.15 4.26 20.75
N ALA A 102 -0.93 4.77 20.14
CA ALA A 102 -2.13 5.15 20.87
C ALA A 102 -2.73 3.96 21.62
N ALA A 103 -2.72 2.79 21.00
CA ALA A 103 -3.25 1.57 21.61
C ALA A 103 -2.43 1.05 22.77
N ASN A 104 -1.10 1.01 22.62
CA ASN A 104 -0.21 0.69 23.72
C ASN A 104 -0.46 1.65 24.89
N LYS A 105 -0.65 2.94 24.60
CA LYS A 105 -0.95 3.92 25.65
C LYS A 105 -2.31 3.70 26.32
N ILE A 106 -3.32 3.25 25.59
CA ILE A 106 -4.61 2.85 26.16
C ILE A 106 -4.42 1.65 27.09
N MET A 107 -3.66 0.63 26.67
CA MET A 107 -3.39 -0.56 27.50
C MET A 107 -2.64 -0.18 28.79
N ASP A 108 -1.59 0.63 28.71
CA ASP A 108 -0.87 1.13 29.90
C ASP A 108 -1.82 1.82 30.89
N ASN A 109 -2.74 2.64 30.39
CA ASN A 109 -3.71 3.34 31.24
C ASN A 109 -4.73 2.38 31.87
N LEU A 110 -5.11 1.29 31.17
CA LEU A 110 -6.00 0.27 31.71
C LEU A 110 -5.31 -0.57 32.78
N GLU A 111 -4.03 -0.89 32.62
CA GLU A 111 -3.22 -1.56 33.65
C GLU A 111 -3.13 -0.71 34.92
N LEU A 112 -2.84 0.59 34.78
CA LEU A 112 -2.85 1.54 35.88
C LEU A 112 -4.25 1.60 36.55
N LEU A 113 -5.32 1.57 35.75
CA LEU A 113 -6.68 1.60 36.28
C LEU A 113 -7.03 0.32 37.06
N GLN A 114 -6.58 -0.86 36.61
CA GLN A 114 -6.72 -2.11 37.37
C GLN A 114 -5.95 -2.05 38.69
N GLU A 115 -4.72 -1.53 38.67
CA GLU A 115 -3.92 -1.38 39.88
C GLU A 115 -4.60 -0.46 40.91
N GLN A 116 -5.13 0.68 40.45
CA GLN A 116 -5.88 1.62 41.31
C GLN A 116 -7.17 1.00 41.84
N THR A 117 -7.87 0.22 41.01
CA THR A 117 -9.10 -0.48 41.39
C THR A 117 -8.83 -1.53 42.47
N ALA A 118 -7.74 -2.30 42.35
CA ALA A 118 -7.29 -3.26 43.35
C ALA A 118 -6.86 -2.58 44.67
N LYS A 119 -6.15 -1.45 44.58
CA LYS A 119 -5.81 -0.62 45.76
C LYS A 119 -7.08 -0.15 46.47
N MET A 120 -8.08 0.33 45.73
CA MET A 120 -9.34 0.79 46.30
C MET A 120 -10.14 -0.35 46.94
N GLU A 121 -10.12 -1.53 46.35
CA GLU A 121 -10.72 -2.74 46.95
C GLU A 121 -10.06 -3.09 48.28
N SER A 122 -8.72 -3.02 48.36
CA SER A 122 -7.97 -3.24 49.60
C SER A 122 -8.33 -2.22 50.69
N VAL A 123 -8.47 -0.95 50.34
CA VAL A 123 -8.89 0.12 51.27
C VAL A 123 -10.29 -0.17 51.80
N ILE A 124 -11.23 -0.53 50.93
CA ILE A 124 -12.60 -0.86 51.34
C ILE A 124 -12.65 -2.11 52.22
N ALA A 125 -11.87 -3.15 51.90
CA ALA A 125 -11.76 -4.33 52.74
C ALA A 125 -11.22 -3.98 54.14
N SER A 126 -10.22 -3.09 54.22
CA SER A 126 -9.66 -2.61 55.47
C SER A 126 -10.68 -1.80 56.29
N LEU A 127 -11.50 -0.97 55.62
CA LEU A 127 -12.60 -0.22 56.24
C LEU A 127 -13.62 -1.15 56.91
N LYS A 128 -14.01 -2.25 56.24
CA LYS A 128 -14.93 -3.26 56.79
C LYS A 128 -14.35 -4.01 57.98
N SER A 129 -13.02 -4.13 58.05
CA SER A 129 -12.33 -4.78 59.18
C SER A 129 -12.17 -3.86 60.41
N GLY A 130 -12.57 -2.58 60.31
CA GLY A 130 -12.40 -1.58 61.37
C GLY A 130 -10.98 -1.05 61.55
N LYS A 131 -10.05 -1.47 60.68
CA LYS A 131 -8.67 -0.98 60.63
C LYS A 131 -8.40 -0.39 59.26
N LEU A 132 -8.94 0.81 59.03
CA LEU A 132 -8.81 1.50 57.76
C LEU A 132 -7.34 1.75 57.48
N LYS A 133 -6.84 1.18 56.38
CA LYS A 133 -5.48 1.41 55.87
C LYS A 133 -5.59 2.26 54.63
N VAL A 134 -5.21 3.53 54.75
CA VAL A 134 -5.16 4.45 53.62
C VAL A 134 -3.73 4.49 53.09
N PRO A 135 -3.48 4.21 51.79
CA PRO A 135 -2.17 4.37 51.19
C PRO A 135 -1.75 5.84 51.28
N ALA A 136 -0.61 6.11 51.91
CA ALA A 136 -0.02 7.44 51.95
C ALA A 136 0.94 7.63 50.76
N ASP A 137 1.69 6.58 50.42
CA ASP A 137 2.62 6.47 49.28
C ASP A 137 2.63 5.00 48.77
N GLU A 138 3.50 4.66 47.80
CA GLU A 138 3.62 3.30 47.23
C GLU A 138 3.92 2.19 48.26
N VAL A 139 4.55 2.53 49.39
CA VAL A 139 5.02 1.55 50.40
C VAL A 139 4.37 1.76 51.77
N ASN A 140 3.89 2.96 52.07
CA ASN A 140 3.45 3.36 53.41
C ASN A 140 1.92 3.48 53.50
N TYR A 141 1.39 3.07 54.65
CA TYR A 141 -0.04 3.14 54.96
C TYR A 141 -0.28 3.91 56.26
N THR A 142 -1.32 4.72 56.28
CA THR A 142 -1.88 5.28 57.51
C THR A 142 -2.97 4.35 58.00
N GLU A 143 -2.82 3.84 59.23
CA GLU A 143 -3.82 2.98 59.87
C GLU A 143 -4.69 3.80 60.83
N VAL A 144 -6.00 3.68 60.69
CA VAL A 144 -7.00 4.34 61.52
C VAL A 144 -7.98 3.28 62.03
N GLU A 145 -8.11 3.17 63.35
CA GLU A 145 -9.15 2.34 63.95
C GLU A 145 -10.51 3.04 63.87
N ILE A 146 -11.53 2.32 63.44
CA ILE A 146 -12.88 2.83 63.25
C ILE A 146 -13.84 1.98 64.08
N ASP A 147 -14.70 2.64 64.85
CA ASP A 147 -15.69 1.97 65.67
C ASP A 147 -16.80 1.33 64.84
N GLN A 148 -17.40 0.28 65.39
CA GLN A 148 -18.43 -0.51 64.73
C GLN A 148 -19.65 0.31 64.26
N ARG A 149 -20.07 1.32 65.03
CA ARG A 149 -21.25 2.12 64.70
C ARG A 149 -20.98 3.02 63.48
N THR A 150 -19.77 3.54 63.37
CA THR A 150 -19.32 4.29 62.19
C THR A 150 -19.27 3.39 60.96
N ILE A 151 -18.76 2.17 61.07
CA ILE A 151 -18.75 1.18 59.97
C ILE A 151 -20.16 0.87 59.50
N GLU A 152 -21.09 0.60 60.41
CA GLU A 152 -22.50 0.34 60.10
C GLU A 152 -23.19 1.53 59.40
N THR A 153 -22.83 2.76 59.79
CA THR A 153 -23.35 3.99 59.15
C THR A 153 -22.80 4.15 57.72
N LEU A 154 -21.58 3.69 57.46
CA LEU A 154 -20.92 3.75 56.16
C LEU A 154 -21.23 2.55 55.25
N ASP A 155 -21.85 1.49 55.77
CA ASP A 155 -22.14 0.25 55.01
C ASP A 155 -22.85 0.48 53.65
N PRO A 156 -23.83 1.40 53.50
CA PRO A 156 -24.41 1.70 52.20
C PRO A 156 -23.41 2.27 51.19
N LEU A 157 -22.51 3.15 51.65
CA LEU A 157 -21.44 3.73 50.82
C LEU A 157 -20.41 2.66 50.43
N ILE A 158 -20.04 1.80 51.38
CA ILE A 158 -19.12 0.67 51.18
C ILE A 158 -19.66 -0.24 50.07
N LYS A 159 -20.93 -0.68 50.20
CA LYS A 159 -21.57 -1.55 49.20
C LYS A 159 -21.67 -0.89 47.83
N TYR A 160 -21.94 0.41 47.78
CA TYR A 160 -21.93 1.16 46.52
C TYR A 160 -20.54 1.17 45.89
N ALA A 161 -19.49 1.42 46.67
CA ALA A 161 -18.11 1.44 46.20
C ALA A 161 -17.65 0.05 45.72
N GLU A 162 -17.97 -1.02 46.44
CA GLU A 162 -17.70 -2.42 46.02
C GLU A 162 -18.36 -2.74 44.67
N SER A 163 -19.62 -2.33 44.50
CA SER A 163 -20.34 -2.53 43.23
C SER A 163 -19.70 -1.76 42.07
N SER A 164 -19.32 -0.51 42.31
CA SER A 164 -18.65 0.33 41.31
C SER A 164 -17.28 -0.22 40.89
N ILE A 165 -16.47 -0.69 41.84
CA ILE A 165 -15.17 -1.36 41.58
C ILE A 165 -15.37 -2.56 40.65
N LYS A 166 -16.33 -3.44 40.98
CA LYS A 166 -16.63 -4.61 40.15
C LYS A 166 -17.06 -4.23 38.73
N ASN A 167 -17.82 -3.16 38.60
CA ASN A 167 -18.21 -2.64 37.28
C ASN A 167 -17.01 -2.11 36.50
N TYR A 168 -16.08 -1.39 37.15
CA TYR A 168 -14.84 -0.92 36.51
C TYR A 168 -13.96 -2.08 36.06
N ASP A 169 -13.81 -3.12 36.88
CA ASP A 169 -13.06 -4.33 36.50
C ASP A 169 -13.64 -5.02 35.26
N THR A 170 -14.97 -5.13 35.22
CA THR A 170 -15.68 -5.72 34.07
C THR A 170 -15.45 -4.88 32.81
N LEU A 171 -15.68 -3.57 32.89
CA LEU A 171 -15.47 -2.65 31.76
C LEU A 171 -14.02 -2.66 31.28
N THR A 172 -13.06 -2.70 32.19
CA THR A 172 -11.63 -2.73 31.87
C THR A 172 -11.27 -4.01 31.13
N THR A 173 -11.75 -5.15 31.63
CA THR A 173 -11.57 -6.45 30.97
C THR A 173 -12.18 -6.47 29.57
N ASP A 174 -13.38 -5.93 29.41
CA ASP A 174 -14.04 -5.83 28.10
C ASP A 174 -13.23 -4.96 27.13
N ILE A 175 -12.67 -3.83 27.59
CA ILE A 175 -11.81 -2.99 26.75
C ILE A 175 -10.53 -3.74 26.35
N PHE A 176 -9.88 -4.48 27.26
CA PHE A 176 -8.72 -5.32 26.92
C PHE A 176 -9.04 -6.31 25.80
N VAL A 177 -10.19 -6.99 25.89
CA VAL A 177 -10.65 -7.91 24.84
C VAL A 177 -10.84 -7.17 23.52
N HIS A 178 -11.47 -6.00 23.51
CA HIS A 178 -11.66 -5.21 22.30
C HIS A 178 -10.35 -4.70 21.69
N MET A 179 -9.41 -4.24 22.52
CA MET A 179 -8.09 -3.79 22.09
C MET A 179 -7.25 -4.91 21.49
N SER A 180 -7.46 -6.17 21.89
CA SER A 180 -6.78 -7.31 21.28
C SER A 180 -7.10 -7.50 19.77
N PHE A 181 -8.29 -7.07 19.32
CA PHE A 181 -8.65 -7.10 17.88
C PHE A 181 -7.91 -6.04 17.06
N GLN A 182 -7.32 -5.03 17.71
CA GLN A 182 -6.52 -4.04 17.01
C GLN A 182 -5.26 -4.68 16.42
N ASP A 183 -4.62 -5.61 17.11
CA ASP A 183 -3.42 -6.28 16.60
C ASP A 183 -3.69 -6.94 15.24
N LEU A 184 -4.83 -7.63 15.12
CA LEU A 184 -5.26 -8.23 13.86
C LEU A 184 -5.51 -7.18 12.76
N THR A 185 -6.05 -6.02 13.13
CA THR A 185 -6.28 -4.92 12.19
C THR A 185 -4.96 -4.30 11.74
N GLY A 186 -4.03 -4.05 12.66
CA GLY A 186 -2.68 -3.57 12.37
C GLY A 186 -1.92 -4.51 11.42
N GLN A 187 -1.98 -5.82 11.67
CA GLN A 187 -1.37 -6.81 10.78
C GLN A 187 -1.98 -6.82 9.37
N ARG A 188 -3.31 -6.66 9.25
CA ARG A 188 -3.98 -6.57 7.94
C ARG A 188 -3.54 -5.32 7.17
N ILE A 189 -3.49 -4.17 7.83
CA ILE A 189 -3.05 -2.93 7.19
C ILE A 189 -1.56 -3.03 6.80
N LYS A 190 -0.69 -3.59 7.65
CA LYS A 190 0.72 -3.84 7.31
C LYS A 190 0.87 -4.70 6.04
N LYS A 191 0.03 -5.73 5.85
CA LYS A 191 0.01 -6.54 4.61
C LYS A 191 -0.44 -5.73 3.39
N ILE A 192 -1.49 -4.91 3.53
CA ILE A 192 -1.95 -4.03 2.44
C ILE A 192 -0.84 -3.05 2.07
N MET A 193 -0.15 -2.47 3.06
CA MET A 193 0.99 -1.60 2.85
C MET A 193 2.12 -2.26 2.08
N THR A 194 2.48 -3.50 2.42
CA THR A 194 3.47 -4.26 1.66
C THR A 194 3.05 -4.43 0.19
N LEU A 195 1.77 -4.70 -0.07
CA LEU A 195 1.26 -4.82 -1.43
C LEU A 195 1.30 -3.49 -2.19
N VAL A 196 0.97 -2.38 -1.53
CA VAL A 196 1.05 -1.03 -2.12
C VAL A 196 2.51 -0.68 -2.45
N LYS A 197 3.47 -0.94 -1.56
CA LYS A 197 4.91 -0.74 -1.83
C LYS A 197 5.40 -1.61 -3.00
N GLN A 198 4.96 -2.87 -3.09
CA GLN A 198 5.30 -3.71 -4.24
C GLN A 198 4.72 -3.19 -5.56
N MET A 199 3.52 -2.61 -5.52
CA MET A 199 2.90 -1.98 -6.69
C MET A 199 3.66 -0.71 -7.08
N GLU A 200 4.03 0.13 -6.10
CA GLU A 200 4.87 1.31 -6.28
C GLU A 200 6.18 0.98 -7.00
N GLU A 201 6.93 -0.02 -6.50
CA GLU A 201 8.19 -0.46 -7.10
C GLU A 201 8.01 -0.95 -8.55
N LYS A 202 6.93 -1.69 -8.82
CA LYS A 202 6.62 -2.14 -10.18
C LYS A 202 6.29 -0.98 -11.11
N LEU A 203 5.53 0.00 -10.64
CA LEU A 203 5.19 1.19 -11.43
C LEU A 203 6.41 2.07 -11.67
N LYS A 204 7.27 2.27 -10.65
CA LYS A 204 8.56 2.97 -10.80
C LYS A 204 9.46 2.28 -11.81
N SER A 205 9.64 0.96 -11.68
CA SER A 205 10.44 0.18 -12.62
C SER A 205 9.89 0.27 -14.05
N MET A 206 8.56 0.21 -14.21
CA MET A 206 7.90 0.40 -15.49
C MET A 206 8.16 1.80 -16.06
N LEU A 207 8.03 2.85 -15.25
CA LEU A 207 8.27 4.24 -15.64
C LEU A 207 9.73 4.48 -16.04
N VAL A 208 10.69 3.98 -15.26
CA VAL A 208 12.12 4.06 -15.56
C VAL A 208 12.44 3.32 -16.86
N CYS A 209 11.89 2.12 -17.06
CA CYS A 209 12.02 1.38 -18.33
C CYS A 209 11.50 2.20 -19.51
N PHE A 210 10.34 2.86 -19.37
CA PHE A 210 9.78 3.71 -20.41
C PHE A 210 10.62 4.96 -20.67
N GLY A 211 11.08 5.65 -19.62
CA GLY A 211 11.95 6.82 -19.74
C GLY A 211 13.27 6.50 -20.44
N ILE A 212 13.93 5.40 -20.06
CA ILE A 212 15.17 4.94 -20.70
C ILE A 212 14.92 4.58 -22.18
N LYS A 213 13.80 3.90 -22.49
CA LYS A 213 13.42 3.57 -23.87
C LYS A 213 13.21 4.83 -24.72
N LEU A 214 12.60 5.87 -24.15
CA LEU A 214 12.35 7.13 -24.83
C LEU A 214 13.67 7.87 -25.12
N SER A 215 14.52 8.08 -24.11
CA SER A 215 15.81 8.76 -24.31
C SER A 215 16.76 7.99 -25.23
N ALA A 216 16.68 6.66 -25.27
CA ALA A 216 17.47 5.83 -26.20
C ALA A 216 17.00 5.99 -27.65
N LYS A 217 15.68 6.00 -27.89
CA LYS A 217 15.11 6.20 -29.23
C LYS A 217 15.30 7.63 -29.75
N GLU A 218 15.25 8.64 -28.89
CA GLU A 218 15.55 10.03 -29.28
C GLU A 218 17.00 10.22 -29.72
N LYS A 219 17.94 9.55 -29.04
CA LYS A 219 19.36 9.59 -29.40
C LYS A 219 19.71 8.72 -30.61
N ASN A 220 18.95 7.67 -30.87
CA ASN A 220 19.14 6.79 -32.03
C ASN A 220 17.78 6.24 -32.54
N PRO A 221 17.17 6.90 -33.55
CA PRO A 221 15.83 6.55 -34.05
C PRO A 221 15.70 5.15 -34.65
N ASP A 222 16.81 4.58 -35.17
CA ASP A 222 16.86 3.28 -35.85
C ASP A 222 17.36 2.13 -34.94
N ILE A 223 17.44 2.34 -33.62
CA ILE A 223 17.86 1.29 -32.69
C ILE A 223 16.92 0.08 -32.77
N SER A 224 17.48 -1.12 -32.97
CA SER A 224 16.71 -2.37 -33.03
C SER A 224 16.05 -2.68 -31.68
N GLY A 225 14.87 -3.32 -31.69
CA GLY A 225 14.15 -3.70 -30.47
C GLY A 225 14.96 -4.57 -29.50
N GLU A 226 15.84 -5.43 -30.02
CA GLU A 226 16.74 -6.27 -29.20
C GLU A 226 17.89 -5.46 -28.58
N GLU A 227 18.41 -4.46 -29.28
CA GLU A 227 19.46 -3.56 -28.78
C GLU A 227 18.91 -2.56 -27.76
N LEU A 228 17.69 -2.08 -28.00
CA LEU A 228 16.95 -1.22 -27.08
C LEU A 228 16.66 -1.95 -25.76
N GLN A 229 16.23 -3.22 -25.83
CA GLN A 229 15.96 -4.00 -24.62
C GLN A 229 17.25 -4.29 -23.83
N LYS A 230 18.37 -4.60 -24.50
CA LYS A 230 19.68 -4.74 -23.83
C LYS A 230 20.13 -3.44 -23.17
N PHE A 231 19.98 -2.30 -23.84
CA PHE A 231 20.34 -1.00 -23.28
C PHE A 231 19.50 -0.66 -22.04
N VAL A 232 18.20 -0.98 -22.06
CA VAL A 232 17.31 -0.83 -20.92
C VAL A 232 17.72 -1.74 -19.78
N ASP A 233 17.98 -3.02 -20.04
CA ASP A 233 18.38 -3.97 -19.00
C ASP A 233 19.73 -3.58 -18.36
N GLU A 234 20.67 -3.08 -19.16
CA GLU A 234 21.98 -2.58 -18.69
C GLU A 234 21.82 -1.30 -17.86
N LYS A 235 21.04 -0.32 -18.32
CA LYS A 235 20.79 0.92 -17.58
C LYS A 235 19.95 0.71 -16.33
N VAL A 236 18.93 -0.13 -16.38
CA VAL A 236 18.13 -0.51 -15.20
C VAL A 236 19.01 -1.25 -14.19
N SER A 237 19.93 -2.12 -14.63
CA SER A 237 20.89 -2.79 -13.76
C SER A 237 21.93 -1.83 -13.15
N GLU A 238 22.38 -0.80 -13.89
CA GLU A 238 23.26 0.25 -13.36
C GLU A 238 22.55 1.12 -12.31
N LEU A 239 21.28 1.47 -12.58
CA LEU A 239 20.44 2.26 -11.68
C LEU A 239 19.96 1.45 -10.45
N ALA A 240 19.90 0.12 -10.55
CA ALA A 240 19.52 -0.82 -9.49
C ALA A 240 20.72 -1.42 -8.70
N GLY A 241 21.95 -0.91 -8.89
CA GLY A 241 23.12 -1.32 -8.11
C GLY A 241 22.95 -1.10 -6.60
N PRO A 242 23.75 -1.73 -5.72
CA PRO A 242 23.45 -1.83 -4.29
C PRO A 242 23.42 -0.45 -3.63
N GLN A 243 22.22 0.10 -3.46
CA GLN A 243 21.97 1.34 -2.77
C GLN A 243 22.23 1.13 -1.28
N LYS A 244 23.29 1.75 -0.77
CA LYS A 244 23.49 1.91 0.67
C LYS A 244 22.38 2.80 1.23
N GLU A 245 22.00 2.60 2.50
CA GLU A 245 21.05 3.47 3.19
C GLU A 245 21.41 4.95 2.95
N GLY A 246 20.48 5.70 2.35
CA GLY A 246 20.66 7.11 1.99
C GLY A 246 21.19 7.40 0.57
N GLN A 247 21.36 6.39 -0.28
CA GLN A 247 21.69 6.54 -1.71
C GLN A 247 20.66 5.83 -2.61
N GLY A 248 19.39 6.00 -2.26
CA GLY A 248 18.29 5.73 -3.19
C GLY A 248 18.38 6.64 -4.41
N MET A 249 17.79 6.24 -5.54
CA MET A 249 17.60 7.11 -6.70
C MET A 249 16.81 8.32 -6.17
N ASP A 250 17.50 9.44 -6.00
CA ASP A 250 16.90 10.58 -5.33
C ASP A 250 15.87 11.18 -6.29
N GLN A 251 14.89 11.91 -5.76
CA GLN A 251 13.87 12.58 -6.56
C GLN A 251 14.53 13.41 -7.68
N THR A 252 15.71 13.97 -7.41
CA THR A 252 16.55 14.70 -8.35
C THR A 252 17.02 13.87 -9.55
N ASP A 253 17.38 12.59 -9.35
CA ASP A 253 17.84 11.72 -10.44
C ASP A 253 16.68 11.30 -11.35
N ILE A 254 15.49 11.09 -10.76
CA ILE A 254 14.25 10.83 -11.51
C ILE A 254 13.84 12.09 -12.26
N ASP A 255 13.88 13.25 -11.61
CA ASP A 255 13.54 14.54 -12.21
C ASP A 255 14.53 14.91 -13.34
N ASP A 256 15.83 14.60 -13.21
CA ASP A 256 16.84 14.85 -14.25
C ASP A 256 16.67 13.90 -15.46
N ILE A 257 16.21 12.68 -15.23
CA ILE A 257 15.84 11.74 -16.31
C ILE A 257 14.55 12.21 -16.98
N LEU A 258 13.57 12.70 -16.22
CA LEU A 258 12.28 13.19 -16.74
C LEU A 258 12.38 14.58 -17.38
N ALA A 259 13.32 15.42 -16.98
CA ALA A 259 13.54 16.76 -17.53
C ALA A 259 14.32 16.73 -18.86
N ASN A 260 14.92 15.59 -19.21
CA ASN A 260 15.58 15.34 -20.49
C ASN A 260 14.72 14.47 -21.44
N ILE A 261 13.41 14.38 -21.14
CA ILE A 261 12.32 13.93 -22.02
C ILE A 261 11.54 15.19 -22.41
#